data_AF-A0A9W4BMJ4-F1
#
_entry.id   AF-A0A9W4BMJ4-F1
#
_cell.length_a   1.000
_cell.length_b   1.000
_cell.length_c   1.000
_cell.angle_alpha   90.00
_cell.angle_beta   90.00
_cell.angle_gamma   90.00
#
_symmetry.space_group_name_H-M   'P 1'
#
loop_
_entity.id
_entity.type
_entity.pdbx_description
1 polymer ?
#
loop_
_entity_poly.entity_id
_entity_poly.type
_entity_poly.pdbx_seq_one_letter_code
_entity_poly.pdbx_strand_id
1 'polypeptide(L)'
;MTTEEISNRSGVSKATIYKWWSNKHAVAVEAFLTEMMAEAPDPDTGSAREDFRRVVRGLGHFYGGGSGRVFAQLIGEAQFDPLVNAELHTHLVAPRRALMRTVWARGVARGELRPDMDPDAAIDQLIGPMLYRLLLAHTPLDDASADAMVEGAMCGFAV
;
A
#
# COMPACT_ATOMS: atom_id res chain seq x y z
N MET A 1 -5.60 4.17 -18.84
CA MET A 1 -4.87 5.45 -18.88
C MET A 1 -3.75 5.37 -19.92
N THR A 2 -3.69 6.29 -20.87
CA THR A 2 -2.63 6.40 -21.89
C THR A 2 -1.68 7.56 -21.59
N THR A 3 -0.45 7.55 -22.11
CA THR A 3 0.50 8.67 -21.96
C THR A 3 -0.05 9.99 -22.54
N GLU A 4 -0.95 9.88 -23.52
CA GLU A 4 -1.63 11.02 -24.14
C GLU A 4 -2.67 11.65 -23.22
N GLU A 5 -3.44 10.84 -22.49
CA GLU A 5 -4.35 11.30 -21.44
C GLU A 5 -3.58 11.99 -20.29
N ILE A 6 -2.42 11.44 -19.89
CA ILE A 6 -1.57 12.04 -18.84
C ILE A 6 -1.02 13.39 -19.29
N SER A 7 -0.52 13.48 -20.53
CA SER A 7 0.02 14.71 -21.10
C SER A 7 -1.05 15.81 -21.18
N ASN A 8 -2.25 15.46 -21.66
CA ASN A 8 -3.36 16.40 -21.78
C ASN A 8 -3.87 16.90 -20.42
N ARG A 9 -3.90 16.04 -19.39
CA ARG A 9 -4.33 16.44 -18.03
C ARG A 9 -3.28 17.23 -17.26
N SER A 10 -1.99 16.94 -17.46
CA SER A 10 -0.89 17.58 -16.72
C SER A 10 -0.36 18.84 -17.38
N GLY A 11 -0.66 19.05 -18.67
CA GLY A 11 -0.06 20.13 -19.47
C GLY A 11 1.41 19.89 -19.83
N VAL A 12 1.96 18.71 -19.51
CA VAL A 12 3.36 18.35 -19.69
C VAL A 12 3.52 17.49 -20.94
N SER A 13 4.53 17.75 -21.78
CA SER A 13 4.74 17.02 -23.03
C SER A 13 5.06 15.53 -22.79
N LYS A 14 4.67 14.66 -23.74
CA LYS A 14 5.07 13.23 -23.72
C LYS A 14 6.59 13.06 -23.63
N ALA A 15 7.38 13.92 -24.28
CA ALA A 15 8.85 13.88 -24.22
C ALA A 15 9.38 14.17 -22.81
N THR A 16 8.74 15.10 -22.09
CA THR A 16 9.05 15.35 -20.68
C THR A 16 8.64 14.16 -19.82
N ILE A 17 7.48 13.55 -20.06
CA ILE A 17 7.05 12.34 -19.32
C ILE A 17 8.06 11.19 -19.53
N TYR A 18 8.45 10.89 -20.77
CA TYR A 18 9.42 9.83 -21.05
C TYR A 18 10.86 10.15 -20.60
N LYS A 19 11.19 11.43 -20.36
CA LYS A 19 12.49 11.84 -19.81
C LYS A 19 12.65 11.42 -18.34
N TRP A 20 11.56 11.42 -17.58
CA TRP A 20 11.57 11.12 -16.15
C TRP A 20 11.03 9.72 -15.83
N TRP A 21 10.18 9.17 -16.70
CA TRP A 21 9.56 7.86 -16.52
C TRP A 21 9.75 6.99 -17.77
N SER A 22 10.39 5.83 -17.58
CA SER A 22 10.66 4.82 -18.60
C SER A 22 9.41 4.33 -19.33
N ASN A 23 8.25 4.35 -18.67
CA ASN A 23 6.96 4.01 -19.23
C ASN A 23 5.81 4.71 -18.47
N LYS A 24 4.59 4.68 -19.02
CA LYS A 24 3.40 5.31 -18.41
C LYS A 24 3.04 4.75 -17.02
N HIS A 25 3.43 3.50 -16.72
CA HIS A 25 3.13 2.85 -15.45
C HIS A 25 4.04 3.37 -14.35
N ALA A 26 5.30 3.71 -14.65
CA ALA A 26 6.20 4.32 -13.67
C ALA A 26 5.63 5.65 -13.11
N VAL A 27 5.00 6.49 -13.96
CA VAL A 27 4.28 7.70 -13.51
C VAL A 27 3.15 7.35 -12.55
N ALA A 28 2.35 6.34 -12.90
CA ALA A 28 1.20 5.92 -12.10
C ALA A 28 1.64 5.33 -10.76
N VAL A 29 2.66 4.48 -10.76
CA VAL A 29 3.24 3.85 -9.57
C VAL A 29 3.77 4.91 -8.60
N GLU A 30 4.50 5.91 -9.10
CA GLU A 30 5.00 7.00 -8.25
C GLU A 30 3.87 7.87 -7.68
N ALA A 31 2.86 8.18 -8.49
CA ALA A 31 1.68 8.91 -8.04
C ALA A 31 0.92 8.13 -6.95
N PHE A 32 0.71 6.83 -7.14
CA PHE A 32 0.07 5.97 -6.16
C PHE A 32 0.88 5.85 -4.87
N LEU A 33 2.20 5.71 -4.96
CA LEU A 33 3.03 5.71 -3.76
C LEU A 33 2.87 7.03 -2.99
N THR A 34 2.91 8.16 -3.69
CA THR A 34 2.78 9.48 -3.07
C THR A 34 1.44 9.64 -2.35
N GLU A 35 0.34 9.23 -3.00
CA GLU A 35 -1.00 9.25 -2.40
C GLU A 35 -1.10 8.28 -1.20
N MET A 36 -0.61 7.04 -1.34
CA MET A 36 -0.58 6.06 -0.25
C MET A 36 0.23 6.54 0.95
N MET A 37 1.37 7.22 0.72
CA MET A 37 2.23 7.73 1.79
C MET A 37 1.65 8.98 2.45
N ALA A 38 0.85 9.77 1.74
CA ALA A 38 0.10 10.89 2.32
C ALA A 38 -1.03 10.39 3.23
N GLU A 39 -1.75 9.35 2.82
CA GLU A 39 -2.83 8.74 3.61
C GLU A 39 -2.31 7.89 4.77
N ALA A 40 -1.18 7.21 4.60
CA ALA A 40 -0.63 6.27 5.56
C ALA A 40 0.86 6.55 5.84
N PRO A 41 1.21 7.71 6.43
CA PRO A 41 2.60 8.04 6.77
C PRO A 41 3.18 7.08 7.81
N ASP A 42 4.49 7.16 8.05
CA ASP A 42 5.16 6.38 9.11
C ASP A 42 4.68 6.85 10.50
N PRO A 43 3.87 6.07 11.24
CA PRO A 43 3.35 6.47 12.53
C PRO A 43 4.28 6.01 13.65
N ASP A 44 4.49 6.87 14.65
CA ASP A 44 5.26 6.52 15.85
C ASP A 44 4.54 6.97 17.12
N THR A 45 3.42 6.33 17.43
CA THR A 45 2.56 6.72 18.56
C THR A 45 2.99 6.14 19.89
N GLY A 46 4.07 5.33 19.90
CA GLY A 46 4.44 4.56 21.09
C GLY A 46 3.64 3.27 21.30
N SER A 47 2.81 2.85 20.32
CA SER A 47 2.09 1.56 20.37
C SER A 47 2.00 0.93 18.99
N ALA A 48 2.50 -0.28 18.83
CA ALA A 48 2.46 -1.03 17.58
C ALA A 48 1.03 -1.27 17.09
N ARG A 49 0.09 -1.53 18.01
CA ARG A 49 -1.33 -1.69 17.67
C ARG A 49 -1.88 -0.43 17.00
N GLU A 50 -1.64 0.73 17.59
CA GLU A 50 -2.11 2.00 17.07
C GLU A 50 -1.35 2.41 15.79
N ASP A 51 -0.05 2.15 15.73
CA ASP A 51 0.78 2.38 14.54
C ASP A 51 0.25 1.56 13.35
N PHE A 52 -0.03 0.26 13.53
CA PHE A 52 -0.65 -0.57 12.48
C PHE A 52 -2.06 -0.11 12.14
N ARG A 53 -2.86 0.29 13.12
CA ARG A 53 -4.21 0.84 12.88
C ARG A 53 -4.17 2.04 11.94
N ARG A 54 -3.27 3.00 12.18
CA ARG A 54 -3.10 4.18 11.33
C ARG A 54 -2.66 3.81 9.91
N VAL A 55 -1.70 2.89 9.80
CA VAL A 55 -1.24 2.38 8.50
C VAL A 55 -2.40 1.75 7.73
N VAL A 56 -3.15 0.83 8.35
CA VAL A 56 -4.20 0.06 7.67
C VAL A 56 -5.40 0.96 7.32
N ARG A 57 -5.78 1.92 8.18
CA ARG A 57 -6.83 2.90 7.86
C ARG A 57 -6.46 3.77 6.67
N GLY A 58 -5.25 4.35 6.65
CA GLY A 58 -4.79 5.16 5.52
C GLY A 58 -4.76 4.38 4.21
N LEU A 59 -4.32 3.12 4.25
CA LEU A 59 -4.44 2.23 3.08
C LEU A 59 -5.90 1.96 2.70
N GLY A 60 -6.79 1.84 3.67
CA GLY A 60 -8.24 1.68 3.46
C GLY A 60 -8.83 2.88 2.73
N HIS A 61 -8.47 4.10 3.14
CA HIS A 61 -8.88 5.33 2.46
C HIS A 61 -8.37 5.40 1.02
N PHE A 62 -7.10 5.05 0.79
CA PHE A 62 -6.55 5.00 -0.56
C PHE A 62 -7.28 3.97 -1.45
N TYR A 63 -7.49 2.76 -0.95
CA TYR A 63 -8.17 1.69 -1.69
C TYR A 63 -9.67 1.94 -1.89
N GLY A 64 -10.33 2.57 -0.93
CA GLY A 64 -11.74 2.97 -1.02
C GLY A 64 -11.96 4.28 -1.79
N GLY A 65 -10.90 5.06 -1.99
CA GLY A 65 -10.93 6.37 -2.63
C GLY A 65 -10.93 6.32 -4.17
N GLY A 66 -10.81 7.51 -4.78
CA GLY A 66 -10.89 7.68 -6.24
C GLY A 66 -9.81 6.92 -7.03
N SER A 67 -8.64 6.71 -6.41
CA SER A 67 -7.50 6.01 -7.02
C SER A 67 -7.54 4.48 -6.88
N GLY A 68 -8.28 3.94 -5.91
CA GLY A 68 -8.27 2.51 -5.58
C GLY A 68 -8.64 1.61 -6.76
N ARG A 69 -9.67 1.97 -7.54
CA ARG A 69 -10.05 1.20 -8.74
C ARG A 69 -8.95 1.19 -9.80
N VAL A 70 -8.23 2.29 -10.00
CA VAL A 70 -7.13 2.37 -10.97
C VAL A 70 -5.92 1.57 -10.47
N PHE A 71 -5.67 1.59 -9.16
CA PHE A 71 -4.65 0.75 -8.54
C PHE A 71 -4.95 -0.75 -8.72
N ALA A 72 -6.21 -1.19 -8.54
CA ALA A 72 -6.63 -2.56 -8.80
C ALA A 72 -6.39 -2.99 -10.27
N GLN A 73 -6.64 -2.09 -11.24
CA GLN A 73 -6.36 -2.34 -12.64
C GLN A 73 -4.85 -2.51 -12.90
N LEU A 74 -4.01 -1.70 -12.23
CA LEU A 74 -2.55 -1.83 -12.33
C LEU A 74 -2.06 -3.17 -11.77
N ILE A 75 -2.61 -3.65 -10.66
CA ILE A 75 -2.30 -4.99 -10.12
C ILE A 75 -2.66 -6.08 -11.14
N GLY A 76 -3.82 -5.95 -11.79
CA GLY A 76 -4.24 -6.87 -12.85
C GLY A 76 -3.28 -6.89 -14.04
N GLU A 77 -2.88 -5.72 -14.54
CA GLU A 77 -1.91 -5.60 -15.63
C GLU A 77 -0.55 -6.20 -15.26
N ALA A 78 -0.09 -5.98 -14.02
CA ALA A 78 1.15 -6.54 -13.50
C ALA A 78 1.19 -8.07 -13.44
N GLN A 79 0.06 -8.77 -13.62
CA GLN A 79 0.05 -10.24 -13.74
C GLN A 79 0.45 -10.72 -15.14
N PHE A 80 0.39 -9.84 -16.15
CA PHE A 80 0.64 -10.17 -17.55
C PHE A 80 1.88 -9.46 -18.12
N ASP A 81 2.28 -8.33 -17.54
CA ASP A 81 3.46 -7.56 -17.95
C ASP A 81 4.53 -7.55 -16.83
N PRO A 82 5.65 -8.29 -17.01
CA PRO A 82 6.76 -8.33 -16.06
C PRO A 82 7.42 -6.97 -15.78
N LEU A 83 7.38 -6.04 -16.74
CA LEU A 83 7.93 -4.69 -16.54
C LEU A 83 7.03 -3.90 -15.59
N VAL A 84 5.71 -3.97 -15.77
CA VAL A 84 4.75 -3.34 -14.85
C VAL A 84 4.85 -3.96 -13.46
N ASN A 85 5.02 -5.28 -13.40
CA ASN A 85 5.25 -5.99 -12.15
C ASN A 85 6.50 -5.48 -11.42
N ALA A 86 7.63 -5.38 -12.13
CA ALA A 86 8.89 -4.91 -11.57
C ALA A 86 8.79 -3.46 -11.05
N GLU A 87 8.13 -2.58 -11.81
CA GLU A 87 7.87 -1.19 -11.41
C GLU A 87 7.02 -1.12 -10.13
N LEU A 88 5.89 -1.83 -10.10
CA LEU A 88 5.00 -1.90 -8.94
C LEU A 88 5.74 -2.45 -7.70
N HIS A 89 6.49 -3.52 -7.86
CA HIS A 89 7.23 -4.13 -6.76
C HIS A 89 8.32 -3.21 -6.20
N THR A 90 9.14 -2.65 -7.09
CA THR A 90 10.32 -1.84 -6.71
C THR A 90 9.90 -0.51 -6.12
N HIS A 91 8.95 0.17 -6.75
CA HIS A 91 8.67 1.57 -6.44
C HIS A 91 7.44 1.75 -5.55
N LEU A 92 6.63 0.72 -5.28
CA LEU A 92 5.47 0.86 -4.40
C LEU A 92 5.41 -0.22 -3.31
N VAL A 93 5.49 -1.50 -3.67
CA VAL A 93 5.37 -2.58 -2.68
C VAL A 93 6.56 -2.58 -1.71
N ALA A 94 7.79 -2.50 -2.22
CA ALA A 94 8.98 -2.55 -1.36
C ALA A 94 9.06 -1.38 -0.36
N PRO A 95 8.86 -0.09 -0.75
CA PRO A 95 8.82 1.02 0.20
C PRO A 95 7.71 0.86 1.25
N ARG A 96 6.52 0.40 0.84
CA ARG A 96 5.39 0.21 1.76
C ARG A 96 5.70 -0.88 2.79
N ARG A 97 6.25 -2.01 2.34
CA ARG A 97 6.67 -3.10 3.25
C ARG A 97 7.79 -2.64 4.18
N ALA A 98 8.74 -1.85 3.70
CA ALA A 98 9.81 -1.31 4.53
C ALA A 98 9.25 -0.47 5.70
N LEU A 99 8.27 0.41 5.44
CA LEU A 99 7.59 1.17 6.51
C LEU A 99 6.92 0.24 7.53
N MET A 100 6.17 -0.78 7.07
CA MET A 100 5.51 -1.70 7.99
C MET A 100 6.49 -2.55 8.80
N ARG A 101 7.65 -2.91 8.22
CA ARG A 101 8.75 -3.55 8.95
C ARG A 101 9.35 -2.63 10.01
N THR A 102 9.42 -1.32 9.77
CA THR A 102 9.82 -0.34 10.79
C THR A 102 8.85 -0.32 11.96
N VAL A 103 7.53 -0.28 11.69
CA VAL A 103 6.49 -0.37 12.72
C VAL A 103 6.62 -1.68 13.51
N TRP A 104 6.79 -2.80 12.81
CA TRP A 104 7.01 -4.12 13.43
C TRP A 104 8.23 -4.12 14.35
N ALA A 105 9.38 -3.64 13.86
CA ALA A 105 10.62 -3.59 14.64
C ALA A 105 10.47 -2.75 15.92
N ARG A 106 9.77 -1.60 15.84
CA ARG A 106 9.45 -0.80 17.03
C ARG A 106 8.57 -1.57 18.02
N GLY A 107 7.56 -2.29 17.54
CA GLY A 107 6.70 -3.12 18.38
C GLY A 107 7.44 -4.23 19.11
N VAL A 108 8.35 -4.93 18.41
CA VAL A 108 9.23 -5.94 19.03
C VAL A 108 10.15 -5.30 20.08
N ALA A 109 10.77 -4.17 19.77
CA ALA A 109 11.64 -3.46 20.71
C ALA A 109 10.91 -3.00 21.99
N ARG A 110 9.61 -2.71 21.89
CA ARG A 110 8.74 -2.38 23.03
C ARG A 110 8.21 -3.61 23.79
N GLY A 111 8.43 -4.82 23.28
CA GLY A 111 7.85 -6.05 23.82
C GLY A 111 6.36 -6.22 23.54
N GLU A 112 5.81 -5.48 22.56
CA GLU A 112 4.39 -5.55 22.19
C GLU A 112 4.09 -6.63 21.15
N LEU A 113 5.10 -7.02 20.36
CA LEU A 113 4.98 -8.01 19.29
C LEU A 113 5.95 -9.16 19.51
N ARG A 114 5.54 -10.35 19.09
CA ARG A 114 6.32 -11.57 19.22
C ARG A 114 7.58 -11.54 18.31
N PRO A 115 8.79 -11.67 18.86
CA PRO A 115 10.04 -11.58 18.09
C PRO A 115 10.35 -12.82 17.23
N ASP A 116 9.67 -13.95 17.48
CA ASP A 116 9.84 -15.22 16.76
C ASP A 116 8.98 -15.33 15.50
N MET A 117 8.09 -14.37 15.26
CA MET A 117 7.28 -14.31 14.04
C MET A 117 8.05 -13.71 12.88
N ASP A 118 7.82 -14.26 11.69
CA ASP A 118 8.27 -13.64 10.44
C ASP A 118 7.48 -12.33 10.20
N PRO A 119 8.16 -11.17 10.19
CA PRO A 119 7.49 -9.88 9.96
C PRO A 119 6.82 -9.82 8.59
N ASP A 120 7.35 -10.50 7.57
CA ASP A 120 6.77 -10.46 6.24
C ASP A 120 5.44 -11.22 6.17
N ALA A 121 5.36 -12.39 6.79
CA ALA A 121 4.13 -13.14 6.92
C ALA A 121 3.07 -12.37 7.73
N ALA A 122 3.49 -11.69 8.81
CA ALA A 122 2.59 -10.86 9.61
C ALA A 122 2.05 -9.65 8.82
N ILE A 123 2.91 -9.01 8.02
CA ILE A 123 2.49 -7.92 7.13
C ILE A 123 1.51 -8.43 6.06
N ASP A 124 1.73 -9.61 5.50
CA ASP A 124 0.80 -10.23 4.53
C ASP A 124 -0.58 -10.48 5.13
N GLN A 125 -0.65 -10.86 6.41
CA GLN A 125 -1.91 -11.05 7.13
C GLN A 125 -2.67 -9.74 7.37
N LEU A 126 -1.99 -8.59 7.40
CA LEU A 126 -2.64 -7.27 7.49
C LEU A 126 -3.10 -6.76 6.12
N ILE A 127 -2.25 -6.89 5.09
CA ILE A 127 -2.48 -6.29 3.77
C ILE A 127 -3.32 -7.19 2.85
N GLY A 128 -3.16 -8.50 2.96
CA GLY A 128 -3.87 -9.48 2.14
C GLY A 128 -5.39 -9.31 2.16
N PRO A 129 -6.05 -9.21 3.33
CA PRO A 129 -7.49 -8.97 3.43
C PRO A 129 -7.93 -7.67 2.76
N MET A 130 -7.10 -6.61 2.82
CA MET A 130 -7.40 -5.34 2.16
C MET A 130 -7.39 -5.48 0.64
N LEU A 131 -6.35 -6.11 0.08
CA LEU A 131 -6.26 -6.37 -1.36
C LEU A 131 -7.37 -7.31 -1.84
N TYR A 132 -7.72 -8.33 -1.05
CA TYR A 132 -8.84 -9.22 -1.34
C TYR A 132 -10.17 -8.46 -1.45
N ARG A 133 -10.42 -7.50 -0.55
CA ARG A 133 -11.60 -6.63 -0.62
C ARG A 133 -11.55 -5.64 -1.77
N LEU A 134 -10.40 -5.03 -2.03
CA LEU A 134 -10.21 -4.12 -3.16
C LEU A 134 -10.50 -4.82 -4.49
N LEU A 135 -9.95 -6.02 -4.69
CA LEU A 135 -10.03 -6.74 -5.96
C LEU A 135 -11.39 -7.36 -6.21
N LEU A 136 -12.07 -7.83 -5.16
CA LEU A 136 -13.39 -8.48 -5.29
C LEU A 136 -14.58 -7.57 -4.99
N ALA A 137 -14.34 -6.40 -4.38
CA ALA A 137 -15.36 -5.42 -4.02
C ALA A 137 -16.58 -6.00 -3.26
N HIS A 138 -16.38 -7.08 -2.50
CA HIS A 138 -17.47 -7.80 -1.84
C HIS A 138 -17.96 -7.14 -0.54
N THR A 139 -17.18 -6.20 0.01
CA THR A 139 -17.53 -5.41 1.19
C THR A 139 -16.72 -4.11 1.21
N PRO A 140 -17.22 -3.03 1.85
CA PRO A 140 -16.48 -1.77 1.95
C PRO A 140 -15.12 -1.90 2.66
N LEU A 141 -14.23 -0.98 2.31
CA LEU A 141 -12.97 -0.68 3.00
C LEU A 141 -13.13 0.66 3.73
N ASP A 142 -13.70 0.59 4.93
CA ASP A 142 -13.86 1.72 5.85
C ASP A 142 -13.00 1.54 7.12
N ASP A 143 -12.95 2.57 7.96
CA ASP A 143 -12.18 2.57 9.21
C ASP A 143 -12.56 1.40 10.14
N ALA A 144 -13.85 1.09 10.24
CA ALA A 144 -14.32 0.01 11.10
C ALA A 144 -13.80 -1.36 10.61
N SER A 145 -13.76 -1.55 9.29
CA SER A 145 -13.19 -2.75 8.70
C SER A 145 -11.68 -2.86 8.84
N ALA A 146 -10.96 -1.74 8.69
CA ALA A 146 -9.52 -1.65 8.89
C ALA A 146 -9.15 -1.99 10.35
N ASP A 147 -9.89 -1.43 11.31
CA ASP A 147 -9.72 -1.73 12.73
C ASP A 147 -9.94 -3.20 13.02
N ALA A 148 -11.01 -3.79 12.50
CA ALA A 148 -11.31 -5.20 12.71
C ALA A 148 -10.20 -6.12 12.17
N MET A 149 -9.59 -5.79 11.04
CA MET A 149 -8.45 -6.54 10.51
C MET A 149 -7.22 -6.44 11.43
N VAL A 150 -6.94 -5.25 11.94
CA VAL A 150 -5.82 -5.03 12.87
C VAL A 150 -6.05 -5.76 14.18
N GLU A 151 -7.24 -5.66 14.77
CA GLU A 151 -7.55 -6.37 16.03
C GLU A 151 -7.43 -7.89 15.85
N GLY A 152 -7.99 -8.42 14.75
CA GLY A 152 -7.88 -9.86 14.45
C GLY A 152 -6.43 -10.32 14.27
N ALA A 153 -5.60 -9.51 13.58
CA ALA A 153 -4.18 -9.81 13.40
C ALA A 153 -3.40 -9.68 14.73
N MET A 154 -3.69 -8.66 15.54
CA MET A 154 -3.02 -8.42 16.83
C MET A 154 -3.27 -9.51 17.86
N CYS A 155 -4.44 -10.20 17.84
CA CYS A 155 -4.63 -11.43 18.62
C CYS A 155 -3.58 -12.49 18.31
N GLY A 156 -3.14 -12.54 17.05
CA GLY A 156 -2.10 -13.41 16.56
C GLY A 156 -0.69 -12.84 16.67
N PHE A 157 -0.47 -11.54 16.92
CA PHE A 157 0.89 -10.94 16.92
C PHE A 157 1.40 -10.54 18.30
N ALA A 158 0.49 -10.23 19.22
CA ALA A 158 0.85 -9.75 20.53
C ALA A 158 1.49 -10.86 21.39
N VAL A 159 2.35 -10.43 22.32
CA VAL A 159 2.93 -11.25 23.40
C VAL A 159 1.89 -11.50 24.49
#